data_AF-K2Q402-F1
#
_entry.id   AF-K2Q402-F1
#
_cell.length_a   1.000
_cell.length_b   1.000
_cell.length_c   1.000
_cell.angle_alpha   90.00
_cell.angle_beta   90.00
_cell.angle_gamma   90.00
#
_symmetry.space_group_name_H-M   'P 1'
#
loop_
_entity.id
_entity.type
_entity.pdbx_description
1 polymer ?
#
loop_
_entity_poly.entity_id
_entity_poly.type
_entity_poly.pdbx_seq_one_letter_code
_entity_poly.pdbx_strand_id
1 'polypeptide(L)'
;MQHDPAKILELHVVIALGCLRRTTIRSYAGRGQSRRRDLHLIPSMAEAVAHHVTSSLHFEKDGAAVILSRITRHIEVVLQSVSDAEAREWAGIDANQRDLARNAIGSRISLRLQERYAVLSNRRSAIVPASGVWCGLPSAESD
;
A
#
# COMPACT_ATOMS: atom_id res chain seq x y z
N MET A 1 5.61 11.98 -19.09
CA MET A 1 4.76 11.94 -17.87
C MET A 1 5.66 12.02 -16.64
N GLN A 2 5.76 13.18 -16.00
CA GLN A 2 6.39 13.28 -14.68
C GLN A 2 5.61 12.39 -13.71
N HIS A 3 6.28 11.38 -13.16
CA HIS A 3 5.69 10.45 -12.21
C HIS A 3 5.62 11.14 -10.86
N ASP A 4 4.44 11.64 -10.48
CA ASP A 4 4.20 12.24 -9.17
C ASP A 4 4.39 11.16 -8.09
N PRO A 5 5.43 11.29 -7.22
CA PRO A 5 5.71 10.29 -6.19
C PRO A 5 4.55 10.10 -5.23
N ALA A 6 3.70 11.13 -5.06
CA ALA A 6 2.52 11.03 -4.20
C ALA A 6 1.49 10.04 -4.76
N LYS A 7 1.22 10.12 -6.06
CA LYS A 7 0.29 9.21 -6.76
C LYS A 7 0.83 7.78 -6.82
N ILE A 8 2.14 7.63 -6.97
CA ILE A 8 2.78 6.31 -6.93
C ILE A 8 2.63 5.70 -5.54
N LEU A 9 2.89 6.46 -4.47
CA LEU A 9 2.70 5.97 -3.10
C LEU A 9 1.27 5.50 -2.90
N GLU A 10 0.29 6.32 -3.27
CA GLU A 10 -1.13 5.97 -3.12
C GLU A 10 -1.50 4.68 -3.83
N LEU A 11 -1.04 4.53 -5.07
CA LEU A 11 -1.23 3.29 -5.83
C LEU A 11 -0.63 2.08 -5.11
N HIS A 12 0.62 2.16 -4.67
CA HIS A 12 1.29 1.05 -3.97
C HIS A 12 0.63 0.71 -2.64
N VAL A 13 0.16 1.70 -1.90
CA VAL A 13 -0.57 1.49 -0.64
C VAL A 13 -1.90 0.79 -0.90
N VAL A 14 -2.69 1.26 -1.88
CA VAL A 14 -3.98 0.64 -2.23
C VAL A 14 -3.80 -0.80 -2.72
N ILE A 15 -2.78 -1.05 -3.55
CA ILE A 15 -2.41 -2.40 -3.98
C ILE A 15 -2.05 -3.27 -2.77
N ALA A 16 -1.18 -2.78 -1.88
CA ALA A 16 -0.77 -3.50 -0.68
C ALA A 16 -1.96 -3.90 0.21
N LEU A 17 -2.90 -2.97 0.43
CA LEU A 17 -4.14 -3.24 1.15
C LEU A 17 -5.00 -4.29 0.45
N GLY A 18 -5.07 -4.25 -0.89
CA GLY A 18 -5.78 -5.25 -1.70
C GLY A 18 -5.14 -6.64 -1.67
N CYS A 19 -3.83 -6.71 -1.47
CA CYS A 19 -3.08 -7.96 -1.36
C CYS A 19 -3.19 -8.64 0.02
N LEU A 20 -3.74 -7.96 1.03
CA LEU A 20 -4.00 -8.58 2.33
C LEU A 20 -5.00 -9.73 2.18
N ARG A 21 -4.79 -10.81 2.94
CA ARG A 21 -5.67 -11.98 2.88
C ARG A 21 -7.10 -11.59 3.23
N ARG A 22 -8.07 -12.06 2.43
CA ARG A 22 -9.50 -11.78 2.65
C ARG A 22 -9.97 -12.19 4.04
N THR A 23 -9.44 -13.28 4.59
CA THR A 23 -9.74 -13.74 5.96
C THR A 23 -9.28 -12.72 7.00
N THR A 24 -8.07 -12.17 6.88
CA THR A 24 -7.53 -11.12 7.75
C THR A 24 -8.41 -9.87 7.71
N ILE A 25 -8.76 -9.39 6.51
CA ILE A 25 -9.62 -8.21 6.35
C ILE A 25 -11.00 -8.45 7.01
N ARG A 26 -11.58 -9.64 6.85
CA ARG A 26 -12.86 -9.99 7.47
C ARG A 26 -12.80 -10.07 8.99
N SER A 27 -11.74 -10.62 9.56
CA SER A 27 -11.53 -10.65 11.01
C SER A 27 -11.31 -9.25 11.57
N TYR A 28 -10.47 -8.45 10.92
CA TYR A 28 -10.25 -7.04 11.24
C TYR A 28 -11.55 -6.22 11.24
N ALA A 29 -12.45 -6.49 10.28
CA ALA A 29 -13.73 -5.82 10.16
C ALA A 29 -14.85 -6.37 11.07
N GLY A 30 -14.59 -7.43 11.83
CA GLY A 30 -15.61 -8.10 12.63
C GLY A 30 -16.73 -8.73 11.79
N ARG A 31 -16.40 -9.27 10.61
CA ARG A 31 -17.33 -10.04 9.75
C ARG A 31 -17.16 -11.57 9.92
N GLY A 32 -16.41 -12.01 10.93
CA GLY A 32 -16.24 -13.42 11.33
C GLY A 32 -17.26 -13.88 12.39
N GLN A 33 -17.02 -15.05 13.01
CA GLN A 33 -17.93 -15.66 14.00
C GLN A 33 -18.19 -14.76 15.23
N SER A 34 -17.16 -14.09 15.75
CA SER A 34 -17.27 -13.20 16.92
C SER A 34 -18.05 -11.91 16.64
N ARG A 35 -18.22 -11.51 15.37
CA ARG A 35 -18.74 -10.21 14.93
C ARG A 35 -18.04 -8.95 15.50
N ARG A 36 -17.01 -9.13 16.35
CA ARG A 36 -16.13 -8.09 16.89
C ARG A 36 -14.89 -7.93 16.02
N ARG A 37 -14.38 -6.71 15.89
CA ARG A 37 -13.13 -6.42 15.19
C ARG A 37 -11.96 -7.02 15.94
N ASP A 38 -11.08 -7.69 15.22
CA ASP A 38 -9.81 -8.17 15.77
C ASP A 38 -8.70 -7.13 15.52
N LEU A 39 -8.53 -6.22 16.46
CA LEU A 39 -7.54 -5.14 16.37
C LEU A 39 -6.10 -5.64 16.56
N HIS A 40 -5.89 -6.85 17.09
CA HIS A 40 -4.56 -7.45 17.21
C HIS A 40 -3.93 -7.78 15.85
N LEU A 41 -4.73 -7.78 14.78
CA LEU A 41 -4.26 -7.95 13.41
C LEU A 41 -3.61 -6.68 12.83
N ILE A 42 -3.85 -5.50 13.45
CA ILE A 42 -3.37 -4.22 12.90
C ILE A 42 -1.84 -4.19 12.72
N PRO A 43 -1.01 -4.62 13.70
CA PRO A 43 0.44 -4.61 13.53
C PRO A 43 0.92 -5.45 12.35
N SER A 44 0.40 -6.67 12.20
CA SER A 44 0.80 -7.55 11.09
C SER A 44 0.29 -7.07 9.73
N MET A 45 -0.92 -6.49 9.67
CA MET A 45 -1.42 -5.83 8.46
C MET A 45 -0.56 -4.62 8.08
N ALA A 46 -0.20 -3.79 9.05
CA ALA A 46 0.63 -2.61 8.83
C ALA A 46 2.04 -2.98 8.36
N GLU A 47 2.64 -4.01 8.96
CA GLU A 47 3.95 -4.53 8.57
C GLU A 47 3.94 -5.07 7.13
N ALA A 48 2.92 -5.86 6.76
CA ALA A 48 2.77 -6.35 5.40
C ALA A 48 2.66 -5.21 4.37
N VAL A 49 1.88 -4.17 4.70
CA VAL A 49 1.76 -2.97 3.84
C VAL A 49 3.08 -2.22 3.77
N ALA A 50 3.76 -2.00 4.90
CA ALA A 50 5.05 -1.31 4.97
C ALA A 50 6.12 -2.01 4.13
N HIS A 51 6.23 -3.34 4.23
CA HIS A 51 7.13 -4.14 3.40
C HIS A 51 6.82 -4.00 1.92
N HIS A 52 5.53 -4.05 1.55
CA HIS A 52 5.14 -3.91 0.16
C HIS A 52 5.57 -2.55 -0.41
N VAL A 53 5.24 -1.45 0.27
CA VAL A 53 5.56 -0.10 -0.24
C VAL A 53 7.07 0.17 -0.26
N THR A 54 7.80 -0.29 0.75
CA THR A 54 9.27 -0.10 0.82
C THR A 54 10.06 -0.97 -0.16
N SER A 55 9.44 -1.99 -0.75
CA SER A 55 10.07 -2.77 -1.83
C SER A 55 10.29 -1.94 -3.11
N SER A 56 9.45 -0.92 -3.33
CA SER A 56 9.40 -0.12 -4.56
C SER A 56 9.66 1.37 -4.32
N LEU A 57 9.56 1.83 -3.08
CA LEU A 57 9.71 3.23 -2.69
C LEU A 57 10.75 3.38 -1.58
N HIS A 58 11.45 4.51 -1.61
CA HIS A 58 12.36 4.94 -0.56
C HIS A 58 11.72 6.08 0.23
N PHE A 59 11.87 6.04 1.55
CA PHE A 59 11.33 7.04 2.46
C PHE A 59 12.48 7.71 3.19
N GLU A 60 12.50 9.03 3.16
CA GLU A 60 13.53 9.85 3.79
C GLU A 60 12.91 10.86 4.76
N LYS A 61 13.68 11.18 5.79
CA LYS A 61 13.39 12.29 6.69
C LYS A 61 14.69 13.01 7.01
N ASP A 62 14.73 14.32 6.77
CA ASP A 62 15.91 15.16 7.03
C ASP A 62 17.20 14.61 6.36
N GLY A 63 17.06 14.04 5.16
CA GLY A 63 18.16 13.44 4.39
C GLY A 63 18.59 12.04 4.84
N ALA A 64 17.91 11.43 5.81
CA ALA A 64 18.20 10.08 6.28
C ALA A 64 17.09 9.09 5.92
N ALA A 65 17.47 7.87 5.56
CA ALA A 65 16.55 6.78 5.29
C ALA A 65 15.71 6.42 6.54
N VAL A 66 14.41 6.28 6.35
CA VAL A 66 13.46 5.95 7.41
C VAL A 66 13.42 4.43 7.61
N ILE A 67 13.65 3.98 8.83
CA ILE A 67 13.55 2.55 9.17
C ILE A 67 12.10 2.05 9.04
N LEU A 68 11.95 0.79 8.63
CA LEU A 68 10.66 0.16 8.35
C LEU A 68 9.67 0.27 9.53
N SER A 69 10.12 0.06 10.77
CA SER A 69 9.26 0.10 11.95
C SER A 69 8.56 1.46 12.16
N ARG A 70 9.19 2.57 11.73
CA ARG A 70 8.57 3.90 11.78
C ARG A 70 7.48 4.09 10.72
N ILE A 71 7.66 3.48 9.55
CA ILE A 71 6.65 3.46 8.49
C ILE A 71 5.47 2.61 8.95
N THR A 72 5.73 1.39 9.43
CA THR A 72 4.74 0.48 10.01
C THR A 72 3.90 1.19 11.08
N ARG A 73 4.55 1.89 12.02
CA ARG A 73 3.85 2.60 13.10
C ARG A 73 2.87 3.66 12.59
N HIS A 74 3.19 4.37 11.51
CA HIS A 74 2.24 5.34 10.94
C HIS A 74 1.08 4.68 10.22
N ILE A 75 1.30 3.54 9.57
CA ILE A 75 0.23 2.74 8.98
C ILE A 75 -0.70 2.18 10.08
N GLU A 76 -0.14 1.67 11.18
CA GLU A 76 -0.92 1.18 12.34
C GLU A 76 -1.87 2.24 12.88
N VAL A 77 -1.36 3.46 13.09
CA VAL A 77 -2.17 4.58 13.62
C VAL A 77 -3.36 4.87 12.71
N VAL A 78 -3.17 4.84 11.39
CA VAL A 78 -4.28 5.05 10.45
C VAL A 78 -5.27 3.89 10.54
N LEU A 79 -4.80 2.64 10.53
CA LEU A 79 -5.67 1.46 10.66
C LEU A 79 -6.47 1.47 11.98
N GLN A 80 -5.88 1.91 13.09
CA GLN A 80 -6.58 2.07 14.37
C GLN A 80 -7.70 3.11 14.31
N SER A 81 -7.55 4.15 13.47
CA SER A 81 -8.54 5.21 13.30
C SER A 81 -9.68 4.88 12.33
N VAL A 82 -9.58 3.76 11.58
CA VAL A 82 -10.64 3.33 10.66
C VAL A 82 -11.89 2.97 11.47
N SER A 83 -13.02 3.56 11.10
CA SER A 83 -14.29 3.31 11.78
C SER A 83 -14.80 1.89 11.54
N ASP A 84 -15.66 1.40 12.43
CA ASP A 84 -16.30 0.09 12.28
C ASP A 84 -17.12 -0.03 10.99
N ALA A 85 -17.79 1.04 10.58
CA ALA A 85 -18.59 1.06 9.36
C ALA A 85 -17.70 0.88 8.12
N GLU A 86 -16.63 1.68 8.03
CA GLU A 86 -15.69 1.65 6.91
C GLU A 86 -14.91 0.33 6.85
N ALA A 87 -14.48 -0.21 7.99
CA ALA A 87 -13.87 -1.54 8.04
C ALA A 87 -14.82 -2.62 7.51
N ARG A 88 -16.11 -2.54 7.84
CA ARG A 88 -17.15 -3.46 7.37
C ARG A 88 -17.48 -3.31 5.89
N GLU A 89 -17.36 -2.12 5.33
CA GLU A 89 -17.48 -1.85 3.89
C GLU A 89 -16.29 -2.46 3.14
N TRP A 90 -15.08 -2.27 3.64
CA TRP A 90 -13.86 -2.86 3.08
C TRP A 90 -13.88 -4.41 3.07
N ALA A 91 -14.52 -5.03 4.06
CA ALA A 91 -14.72 -6.48 4.12
C ALA A 91 -16.02 -6.97 3.45
N GLY A 92 -16.78 -6.07 2.82
CA GLY A 92 -18.11 -6.31 2.26
C GLY A 92 -18.15 -7.31 1.09
N ILE A 93 -19.36 -7.56 0.57
CA ILE A 93 -19.55 -8.38 -0.63
C ILE A 93 -19.49 -7.48 -1.88
N ASP A 94 -20.16 -6.32 -1.82
CA ASP A 94 -20.16 -5.31 -2.88
C ASP A 94 -18.74 -4.86 -3.23
N ALA A 95 -18.35 -5.04 -4.49
CA ALA A 95 -17.02 -4.73 -4.96
C ALA A 95 -16.73 -3.24 -5.01
N ASN A 96 -17.73 -2.42 -5.38
CA ASN A 96 -17.58 -0.97 -5.48
C ASN A 96 -17.38 -0.37 -4.09
N GLN A 97 -18.22 -0.75 -3.12
CA GLN A 97 -18.08 -0.26 -1.74
C GLN A 97 -16.76 -0.71 -1.10
N ARG A 98 -16.32 -1.94 -1.37
CA ARG A 98 -15.02 -2.43 -0.90
C ARG A 98 -13.86 -1.60 -1.45
N ASP A 99 -13.89 -1.33 -2.75
CA ASP A 99 -12.81 -0.60 -3.42
C ASP A 99 -12.81 0.87 -2.99
N LEU A 100 -13.98 1.50 -2.82
CA LEU A 100 -14.11 2.83 -2.25
C LEU A 100 -13.52 2.91 -0.83
N ALA A 101 -13.89 1.98 0.06
CA ALA A 101 -13.35 1.93 1.42
C ALA A 101 -11.84 1.67 1.43
N ARG A 102 -11.35 0.74 0.59
CA ARG A 102 -9.90 0.48 0.43
C ARG A 102 -9.16 1.73 -0.03
N ASN A 103 -9.70 2.44 -1.02
CA ASN A 103 -9.10 3.66 -1.55
C ASN A 103 -9.08 4.75 -0.48
N ALA A 104 -10.18 4.96 0.25
CA ALA A 104 -10.24 5.94 1.34
C ALA A 104 -9.25 5.65 2.47
N ILE A 105 -9.07 4.38 2.85
CA ILE A 105 -8.02 3.96 3.81
C ILE A 105 -6.63 4.22 3.21
N GLY A 106 -6.42 3.85 1.95
CA GLY A 106 -5.16 4.03 1.23
C GLY A 106 -4.73 5.49 1.10
N SER A 107 -5.64 6.39 0.75
CA SER A 107 -5.38 7.83 0.67
C SER A 107 -4.98 8.40 2.03
N ARG A 108 -5.64 7.98 3.13
CA ARG A 108 -5.28 8.42 4.48
C ARG A 108 -3.90 7.93 4.92
N ILE A 109 -3.56 6.68 4.61
CA ILE A 109 -2.20 6.15 4.85
C ILE A 109 -1.17 6.96 4.06
N SER A 110 -1.43 7.19 2.78
CA SER A 110 -0.53 7.91 1.88
C SER A 110 -0.30 9.34 2.33
N LEU A 111 -1.37 10.07 2.65
CA LEU A 111 -1.30 11.41 3.21
C LEU A 111 -0.48 11.42 4.50
N ARG A 112 -0.75 10.48 5.42
CA ARG A 112 -0.03 10.40 6.69
C ARG A 112 1.48 10.16 6.51
N LEU A 113 1.87 9.36 5.52
CA LEU A 113 3.27 9.11 5.22
C LEU A 113 3.93 10.32 4.55
N GLN A 114 3.23 11.01 3.64
CA GLN A 114 3.72 12.22 2.97
C GLN A 114 3.89 13.41 3.92
N GLU A 115 3.01 13.55 4.92
CA GLU A 115 3.16 14.54 5.99
C GLU A 115 4.45 14.36 6.81
N ARG A 116 5.03 13.16 6.80
CA ARG A 116 6.13 12.78 7.69
C ARG A 116 7.44 12.56 6.97
N TYR A 117 7.38 12.14 5.71
CA TYR A 117 8.52 11.64 4.96
C TYR A 117 8.51 12.18 3.53
N ALA A 118 9.70 12.46 3.01
CA ALA A 118 9.91 12.57 1.58
C ALA A 118 9.86 11.16 0.97
N VAL A 119 9.14 11.00 -0.14
CA VAL A 119 8.94 9.71 -0.81
C VAL A 119 9.56 9.76 -2.18
N LEU A 120 10.47 8.82 -2.43
CA LEU A 120 11.23 8.73 -3.67
C LEU A 120 10.93 7.39 -4.34
N SER A 121 10.76 7.38 -5.65
CA SER A 121 10.64 6.13 -6.41
C SER A 121 11.98 5.39 -6.38
N ASN A 122 11.99 4.11 -5.99
CA ASN A 122 13.18 3.30 -6.14
C ASN A 122 13.35 2.99 -7.62
N ARG A 123 14.10 3.83 -8.34
CA ARG A 123 14.51 3.50 -9.71
C ARG A 123 15.47 2.33 -9.59
N ARG A 124 14.98 1.10 -9.72
CA ARG A 124 15.87 -0.03 -10.05
C ARG A 124 16.66 0.44 -11.27
N SER A 125 17.97 0.57 -11.10
CA SER A 125 18.84 0.69 -12.26
C SER A 125 18.52 -0.51 -13.13
N ALA A 126 18.01 -0.30 -14.34
CA ALA A 126 17.79 -1.39 -15.27
C ALA A 126 19.12 -2.12 -15.35
N ILE A 127 19.14 -3.39 -14.93
CA ILE A 127 20.30 -4.25 -15.15
C ILE A 127 20.25 -4.53 -16.64
N VAL A 128 20.88 -3.65 -17.42
CA VAL A 128 21.15 -3.92 -18.82
C VAL A 128 22.22 -5.02 -18.80
N PRO A 129 21.96 -6.22 -19.36
CA PRO A 129 23.00 -7.22 -19.50
C PRO A 129 24.17 -6.60 -20.26
N ALA A 130 25.41 -6.94 -19.90
CA ALA A 130 26.62 -6.34 -20.49
C ALA A 130 26.70 -6.45 -22.03
N SER A 131 25.88 -7.32 -22.63
CA SER A 131 25.70 -7.45 -24.08
C SER A 131 24.95 -6.27 -24.73
N GLY A 132 24.33 -5.37 -23.97
CA GLY A 132 23.55 -4.25 -24.51
C GLY A 132 22.26 -4.67 -25.24
N VAL A 133 21.87 -5.95 -25.16
CA VAL A 133 20.71 -6.47 -25.91
C VAL A 133 19.45 -6.39 -25.06
N TRP A 134 18.50 -5.60 -25.53
CA TRP A 134 17.11 -5.56 -25.04
C TRP A 134 16.27 -6.54 -25.85
N CYS A 135 15.80 -7.63 -25.24
CA CYS A 135 14.96 -8.64 -25.92
C CYS A 135 13.46 -8.32 -25.90
N GLY A 136 13.09 -7.03 -25.93
CA GLY A 136 11.69 -6.62 -26.08
C GLY A 136 11.22 -6.87 -27.51
N LEU A 137 10.10 -7.58 -27.67
CA LEU A 137 9.45 -7.84 -28.95
C LEU A 137 9.26 -6.52 -29.74
N PRO A 138 9.64 -6.46 -31.02
CA PRO A 138 9.33 -5.31 -31.85
C PRO A 138 7.80 -5.19 -31.94
N SER A 139 7.29 -4.00 -31.65
CA SER A 139 5.91 -3.62 -31.95
C SER A 139 5.66 -3.96 -33.41
N ALA A 140 4.70 -4.85 -33.66
CA ALA A 140 4.21 -5.06 -35.00
C ALA A 140 3.59 -3.74 -35.49
N GLU A 141 4.32 -3.01 -36.32
CA GLU A 141 3.72 -2.09 -37.27
C GLU A 141 2.89 -2.95 -38.23
N SER A 142 1.58 -2.96 -38.01
CA SER A 142 0.60 -3.36 -39.00
C SER A 142 0.28 -2.15 -39.85
N ASP A 143 0.64 -2.22 -41.13
CA ASP A 143 0.17 -1.36 -42.23
C ASP A 143 -1.37 -1.22 -42.26
#